data_AF-A0AAV6U9P8-F1
#
_entry.id   AF-A0AAV6U9P8-F1
#
_cell.length_a   1.000
_cell.length_b   1.000
_cell.length_c   1.000
_cell.angle_alpha   90.00
_cell.angle_beta   90.00
_cell.angle_gamma   90.00
#
_symmetry.space_group_name_H-M   'P 1'
#
loop_
_entity.id
_entity.type
_entity.pdbx_description
1 polymer ?
#
loop_
_entity_poly.entity_id
_entity_poly.type
_entity_poly.pdbx_seq_one_letter_code
_entity_poly.pdbx_strand_id
1 'polypeptide(L)'
;MNAQNLFGYPTSKGTTLKRAGFTRWLSHGNALNSIRKNYQALLTDMENTVSTGESSGLAGPTAAGLLKHLQRFGVFCTIHFMCDVLNTIEKLNLCLQERDIDLAGIETYVQSTLQDLKKLKRKPDGPFCRKLGEKARELGINAPVDGTDKSFVDDARSFLELLIDNISERLEQQSIVTKLSILDLRKASNSSLQFYGISEAVELAVFLHR
;
A
#
# COMPACT_ATOMS: atom_id res chain seq x y z
N MET A 1 26.46 28.83 12.99
CA MET A 1 26.43 27.62 13.85
C MET A 1 25.04 26.99 13.71
N ASN A 2 24.96 25.74 13.25
CA ASN A 2 23.68 25.06 13.01
C ASN A 2 23.10 24.49 14.31
N ALA A 3 21.82 24.76 14.58
CA ALA A 3 21.07 24.31 15.75
C ALA A 3 20.88 22.78 15.85
N GLN A 4 21.41 22.02 14.89
CA GLN A 4 21.30 20.56 14.82
C GLN A 4 22.28 19.84 15.77
N ASN A 5 23.21 20.55 16.41
CA ASN A 5 24.24 19.97 17.26
C ASN A 5 23.98 20.09 18.78
N LEU A 6 22.82 20.61 19.20
CA LEU A 6 22.56 20.87 20.63
C LEU A 6 21.99 19.68 21.41
N PHE A 7 21.52 18.63 20.73
CA PHE A 7 20.93 17.45 21.36
C PHE A 7 21.54 16.18 20.78
N GLY A 8 22.47 15.57 21.52
CA GLY A 8 23.20 14.36 21.16
C GLY A 8 22.34 13.09 21.16
N TYR A 9 21.32 13.03 20.29
CA TYR A 9 20.58 11.81 20.01
C TYR A 9 21.15 11.12 18.76
N PRO A 10 21.26 9.78 18.75
CA PRO A 10 21.78 9.05 17.61
C PRO A 10 20.93 9.36 16.36
N THR A 11 21.61 9.82 15.32
CA THR A 11 21.05 10.26 14.05
C THR A 11 20.51 9.09 13.23
N SER A 12 19.41 8.48 13.66
CA SER A 12 18.46 7.91 12.70
C SER A 12 17.72 9.12 12.14
N LYS A 13 18.06 9.56 10.93
CA LYS A 13 17.35 10.68 10.29
C LYS A 13 15.87 10.28 10.16
N GLY A 14 15.03 10.78 11.06
CA GLY A 14 13.58 10.69 10.93
C GLY A 14 13.18 11.22 9.55
N THR A 15 12.29 10.50 8.86
CA THR A 15 11.81 10.97 7.56
C THR A 15 10.79 12.08 7.81
N THR A 16 10.86 13.21 7.11
CA THR A 16 9.83 14.25 7.25
C THR A 16 8.44 13.67 6.99
N LEU A 17 7.49 13.93 7.90
CA LEU A 17 6.09 13.54 7.71
C LEU A 17 5.58 14.09 6.38
N LYS A 18 4.93 13.23 5.60
CA LYS A 18 4.41 13.58 4.28
C LYS A 18 2.92 13.84 4.40
N ARG A 19 2.46 14.92 3.76
CA ARG A 19 1.04 15.25 3.67
C ARG A 19 0.37 14.38 2.62
N ALA A 20 -0.76 13.77 2.98
CA ALA A 20 -1.67 13.18 2.01
C ALA A 20 -2.34 14.31 1.21
N GLY A 21 -2.16 14.30 -0.10
CA GLY A 21 -2.76 15.24 -1.04
C GLY A 21 -4.10 14.74 -1.55
N PHE A 22 -5.12 15.59 -1.53
CA PHE A 22 -6.50 15.27 -1.89
C PHE A 22 -6.64 14.63 -3.30
N THR A 23 -5.91 15.14 -4.29
CA THR A 23 -5.99 14.68 -5.68
C THR A 23 -4.86 13.75 -6.13
N ARG A 24 -3.86 13.51 -5.27
CA ARG A 24 -2.69 12.70 -5.62
C ARG A 24 -2.73 11.39 -4.85
N TRP A 25 -3.41 10.38 -5.38
CA TRP A 25 -3.56 9.08 -4.72
C TRP A 25 -2.23 8.52 -4.17
N LEU A 26 -1.15 8.54 -4.97
CA LEU A 26 0.21 8.09 -4.58
C LEU A 26 0.83 8.84 -3.38
N SER A 27 0.28 10.00 -2.99
CA SER A 27 0.75 10.70 -1.80
C SER A 27 0.26 10.04 -0.50
N HIS A 28 -0.79 9.22 -0.55
CA HIS A 28 -1.34 8.52 0.62
C HIS A 28 -0.39 7.42 1.10
N GLY A 29 0.18 6.62 0.19
CA GLY A 29 1.20 5.62 0.56
C GLY A 29 2.44 6.29 1.16
N ASN A 30 2.88 7.42 0.60
CA ASN A 30 3.97 8.21 1.16
C ASN A 30 3.67 8.78 2.54
N ALA A 31 2.47 9.31 2.76
CA ALA A 31 2.02 9.82 4.07
C ALA A 31 2.00 8.69 5.10
N LEU A 32 1.35 7.58 4.79
CA LEU A 32 1.24 6.43 5.69
C LEU A 32 2.60 5.82 6.02
N ASN A 33 3.47 5.67 5.03
CA ASN A 33 4.82 5.17 5.22
C ASN A 33 5.67 6.14 6.08
N SER A 34 5.45 7.45 5.96
CA SER A 34 6.10 8.43 6.83
C SER A 34 5.62 8.33 8.28
N ILE A 35 4.31 8.09 8.51
CA ILE A 35 3.77 7.84 9.85
C ILE A 35 4.41 6.58 10.44
N ARG A 36 4.43 5.47 9.67
CA ARG A 36 5.03 4.20 10.09
C ARG A 36 6.50 4.35 10.48
N LYS A 37 7.29 5.11 9.69
CA LYS A 37 8.73 5.31 9.97
C LYS A 37 8.99 6.18 11.20
N ASN A 38 8.09 7.10 11.53
CA ASN A 38 8.24 8.01 12.66
C ASN A 38 7.32 7.62 13.83
N TYR A 39 6.84 6.39 13.88
CA TYR A 39 5.79 5.99 14.81
C TYR A 39 6.18 6.22 16.27
N GLN A 40 7.39 5.83 16.66
CA GLN A 40 7.91 6.06 18.01
C GLN A 40 8.01 7.55 18.33
N ALA A 41 8.57 8.35 17.41
CA ALA A 41 8.69 9.80 17.61
C ALA A 41 7.32 10.46 17.74
N LEU A 42 6.31 10.01 16.99
CA LEU A 42 4.94 10.48 17.10
C LEU A 42 4.31 10.15 18.45
N LEU A 43 4.53 8.95 18.99
CA LEU A 43 4.04 8.57 20.33
C LEU A 43 4.65 9.48 21.40
N THR A 44 5.98 9.63 21.39
CA THR A 44 6.70 10.47 22.37
C THR A 44 6.30 11.93 22.28
N ASP A 45 6.15 12.48 21.08
CA ASP A 45 5.73 13.88 20.87
C ASP A 45 4.31 14.13 21.39
N MET A 46 3.39 13.20 21.15
CA MET A 46 2.02 13.26 21.66
C MET A 46 1.97 13.12 23.19
N GLU A 47 2.76 12.22 23.79
CA GLU A 47 2.88 12.06 25.24
C GLU A 47 3.41 13.33 25.92
N ASN A 48 4.42 13.96 25.32
CA ASN A 48 4.98 15.23 25.79
C ASN A 48 3.95 16.36 25.70
N THR A 49 3.23 16.44 24.58
CA THR A 49 2.18 17.46 24.36
C THR A 49 1.04 17.33 25.39
N VAL A 50 0.65 16.10 25.71
CA VAL A 50 -0.40 15.84 26.72
C VAL A 50 0.08 16.20 28.12
N SER A 51 1.35 15.96 28.44
CA SER A 51 1.91 16.17 29.78
C SER A 51 2.27 17.63 30.06
N THR A 52 2.77 18.36 29.06
CA THR A 52 3.20 19.75 29.20
C THR A 52 2.08 20.75 28.93
N GLY A 53 1.06 20.35 28.15
CA GLY A 53 0.01 21.26 27.66
C GLY A 53 0.51 22.32 26.67
N GLU A 54 1.81 22.33 26.37
CA GLU A 54 2.44 23.23 25.41
C GLU A 54 2.47 22.54 24.05
N SER A 55 1.82 23.14 23.06
CA SER A 55 2.01 22.74 21.68
C SER A 55 2.04 23.97 20.78
N SER A 56 2.80 23.86 19.71
CA SER A 56 2.84 24.89 18.66
C SER A 56 1.66 24.80 17.68
N GLY A 57 0.62 24.00 17.94
CA GLY A 57 -0.50 23.89 17.00
C GLY A 57 -1.61 22.85 17.24
N LEU A 58 -1.58 22.02 18.29
CA LEU A 58 -2.61 21.01 18.61
C LEU A 58 -3.08 21.09 20.06
N ALA A 59 -4.38 21.25 20.31
CA ALA A 59 -4.91 21.34 21.68
C ALA A 59 -4.66 20.02 22.47
N GLY A 60 -4.32 20.14 23.76
CA GLY A 60 -4.04 19.01 24.66
C GLY A 60 -5.09 17.88 24.64
N PRO A 61 -6.41 18.17 24.65
CA PRO A 61 -7.43 17.12 24.53
C PRO A 61 -7.40 16.36 23.20
N THR A 62 -7.08 17.06 22.10
CA THR A 62 -6.96 16.44 20.78
C THR A 62 -5.72 15.55 20.70
N ALA A 63 -4.60 16.01 21.26
CA ALA A 63 -3.37 15.20 21.37
C ALA A 63 -3.61 13.92 22.19
N ALA A 64 -4.33 14.03 23.32
CA ALA A 64 -4.69 12.89 24.15
C ALA A 64 -5.58 11.87 23.41
N GLY A 65 -6.56 12.35 22.65
CA GLY A 65 -7.39 11.51 21.80
C GLY A 65 -6.56 10.77 20.74
N LEU A 66 -5.70 11.48 20.01
CA LEU A 66 -4.84 10.89 18.98
C LEU A 66 -3.85 9.89 19.56
N LEU A 67 -3.23 10.19 20.70
CA LEU A 67 -2.34 9.28 21.41
C LEU A 67 -3.05 7.97 21.74
N LYS A 68 -4.27 8.05 22.31
CA LYS A 68 -5.10 6.88 22.60
C LYS A 68 -5.40 6.07 21.34
N HIS A 69 -5.62 6.71 20.20
CA HIS A 69 -5.82 6.02 18.93
C HIS A 69 -4.55 5.32 18.44
N LEU A 70 -3.39 5.98 18.48
CA LEU A 70 -2.12 5.38 18.07
C LEU A 70 -1.69 4.23 18.99
N GLN A 71 -2.00 4.29 20.28
CA GLN A 71 -1.72 3.21 21.23
C GLN A 71 -2.65 2.00 21.07
N ARG A 72 -3.66 2.03 20.19
CA ARG A 72 -4.47 0.85 19.89
C ARG A 72 -3.73 -0.07 18.94
N PHE A 73 -3.55 -1.33 19.34
CA PHE A 73 -2.90 -2.34 18.51
C PHE A 73 -3.56 -2.51 17.13
N GLY A 74 -4.89 -2.47 17.04
CA GLY A 74 -5.59 -2.52 15.75
C GLY A 74 -5.20 -1.39 14.80
N VAL A 75 -5.01 -0.16 15.30
CA VAL A 75 -4.57 0.98 14.47
C VAL A 75 -3.13 0.80 14.02
N PHE A 76 -2.26 0.32 14.91
CA PHE A 76 -0.87 -0.02 14.59
C PHE A 76 -0.80 -1.08 13.47
N CYS A 77 -1.59 -2.15 13.58
CA CYS A 77 -1.70 -3.20 12.57
C CYS A 77 -2.21 -2.64 11.23
N THR A 78 -3.29 -1.86 11.25
CA THR A 78 -3.87 -1.25 10.05
C THR A 78 -2.87 -0.36 9.31
N ILE A 79 -2.08 0.46 10.00
CA ILE A 79 -1.07 1.31 9.36
C ILE A 79 -0.02 0.47 8.62
N HIS A 80 0.47 -0.60 9.24
CA HIS A 80 1.47 -1.48 8.62
C HIS A 80 0.89 -2.26 7.44
N PHE A 81 -0.31 -2.80 7.62
CA PHE A 81 -1.02 -3.54 6.59
C PHE A 81 -1.36 -2.68 5.38
N MET A 82 -1.86 -1.47 5.61
CA MET A 82 -2.15 -0.54 4.51
C MET A 82 -0.87 -0.11 3.78
N CYS A 83 0.30 -0.08 4.43
CA CYS A 83 1.57 0.11 3.71
C CYS A 83 1.88 -1.06 2.77
N ASP A 84 1.62 -2.30 3.17
CA ASP A 84 1.85 -3.49 2.33
C ASP A 84 0.88 -3.49 1.13
N VAL A 85 -0.40 -3.18 1.38
CA VAL A 85 -1.44 -3.06 0.34
C VAL A 85 -1.09 -1.95 -0.66
N LEU A 86 -0.88 -0.72 -0.17
CA LEU A 86 -0.63 0.43 -1.03
C LEU A 86 0.65 0.23 -1.86
N ASN A 87 1.73 -0.31 -1.27
CA ASN A 87 2.93 -0.62 -2.04
C ASN A 87 2.69 -1.63 -3.17
N THR A 88 1.72 -2.54 -3.02
CA THR A 88 1.37 -3.51 -4.05
C THR A 88 0.59 -2.85 -5.18
N ILE A 89 -0.42 -2.03 -4.85
CA ILE A 89 -1.25 -1.32 -5.83
C ILE A 89 -0.47 -0.20 -6.54
N GLU A 90 0.38 0.53 -5.81
CA GLU A 90 1.16 1.65 -6.37
C GLU A 90 2.09 1.19 -7.49
N LYS A 91 2.66 -0.02 -7.40
CA LYS A 91 3.47 -0.60 -8.49
C LYS A 91 2.65 -0.78 -9.77
N LEU A 92 1.44 -1.34 -9.65
CA LEU A 92 0.54 -1.51 -10.79
C LEU A 92 0.16 -0.13 -11.37
N ASN A 93 -0.20 0.82 -10.52
CA ASN A 93 -0.55 2.17 -10.95
C ASN A 93 0.59 2.88 -11.68
N LEU A 94 1.82 2.77 -11.16
CA LEU A 94 2.98 3.37 -11.81
C LEU A 94 3.26 2.71 -13.15
N CYS A 95 3.23 1.38 -13.21
CA CYS A 95 3.38 0.64 -14.46
C CYS A 95 2.37 1.11 -15.51
N LEU A 96 1.07 1.18 -15.16
CA LEU A 96 0.00 1.64 -16.05
C LEU A 96 0.11 3.13 -16.46
N GLN A 97 0.91 3.93 -15.76
CA GLN A 97 1.16 5.35 -16.06
C GLN A 97 2.47 5.58 -16.83
N GLU A 98 3.28 4.54 -17.06
CA GLU A 98 4.51 4.68 -17.84
C GLU A 98 4.18 5.03 -19.29
N ARG A 99 4.92 6.01 -19.83
CA ARG A 99 4.73 6.48 -21.21
C ARG A 99 5.04 5.39 -22.23
N ASP A 100 6.09 4.61 -21.97
CA ASP A 100 6.63 3.59 -22.87
C ASP A 100 6.33 2.19 -22.33
N ILE A 101 5.07 1.96 -21.95
CA ILE A 101 4.62 0.69 -21.38
C ILE A 101 4.55 -0.41 -22.45
N ASP A 102 5.07 -1.60 -22.11
CA ASP A 102 4.83 -2.81 -22.90
C ASP A 102 3.37 -3.25 -22.70
N LEU A 103 2.50 -2.84 -23.63
CA LEU A 103 1.07 -3.16 -23.63
C LEU A 103 0.81 -4.67 -23.52
N ALA A 104 1.69 -5.50 -24.08
CA ALA A 104 1.54 -6.94 -24.05
C ALA A 104 1.95 -7.54 -22.69
N GLY A 105 2.74 -6.81 -21.90
CA GLY A 105 3.13 -7.15 -20.54
C GLY A 105 2.11 -6.74 -19.46
N ILE A 106 1.16 -5.86 -19.77
CA ILE A 106 0.18 -5.33 -18.79
C ILE A 106 -0.57 -6.45 -18.08
N GLU A 107 -1.06 -7.43 -18.83
CA GLU A 107 -1.79 -8.57 -18.25
C GLU A 107 -0.94 -9.31 -17.20
N THR A 108 0.36 -9.46 -17.46
CA THR A 108 1.29 -10.10 -16.51
C THR A 108 1.42 -9.28 -15.24
N TYR A 109 1.52 -7.95 -15.35
CA TYR A 109 1.60 -7.06 -14.18
C TYR A 109 0.31 -7.08 -13.35
N VAL A 110 -0.84 -7.10 -14.01
CA VAL A 110 -2.16 -7.23 -13.36
C VAL A 110 -2.25 -8.55 -12.60
N GLN A 111 -1.95 -9.66 -13.28
CA GLN A 111 -2.02 -10.99 -12.66
C GLN A 111 -1.03 -11.13 -11.50
N SER A 112 0.20 -10.60 -11.64
CA SER A 112 1.18 -10.57 -10.55
C SER A 112 0.66 -9.79 -9.34
N THR A 113 0.04 -8.63 -9.57
CA THR A 113 -0.53 -7.79 -8.51
C THR A 113 -1.66 -8.51 -7.79
N LEU A 114 -2.58 -9.14 -8.54
CA LEU A 114 -3.67 -9.94 -7.98
C LEU A 114 -3.15 -11.13 -7.17
N GLN A 115 -2.09 -11.80 -7.65
CA GLN A 115 -1.46 -12.89 -6.91
C GLN A 115 -0.85 -12.40 -5.59
N ASP A 116 -0.18 -11.25 -5.59
CA ASP A 116 0.41 -10.69 -4.37
C ASP A 116 -0.66 -10.27 -3.35
N LEU A 117 -1.78 -9.68 -3.81
CA LEU A 117 -2.93 -9.39 -2.95
C LEU A 117 -3.58 -10.68 -2.40
N LYS A 118 -3.70 -11.74 -3.22
CA LYS A 118 -4.20 -13.05 -2.78
C LYS A 118 -3.28 -13.69 -1.73
N LYS A 119 -1.97 -13.56 -1.86
CA LYS A 119 -1.01 -14.01 -0.83
C LYS A 119 -1.24 -13.25 0.48
N LEU A 120 -1.38 -11.93 0.40
CA LEU A 120 -1.65 -11.08 1.56
C LEU A 120 -3.02 -11.39 2.21
N LYS A 121 -4.01 -11.82 1.43
CA LYS A 121 -5.34 -12.26 1.95
C LYS A 121 -5.22 -13.57 2.74
N ARG A 122 -4.47 -14.55 2.22
CA ARG A 122 -4.27 -15.84 2.90
C ARG A 122 -3.61 -15.63 4.25
N LYS A 123 -2.58 -14.79 4.27
CA LYS A 123 -1.86 -14.43 5.48
C LYS A 123 -1.42 -12.97 5.39
N PRO A 124 -1.93 -12.09 6.26
CA PRO A 124 -1.53 -10.69 6.28
C PRO A 124 -0.13 -10.54 6.92
N ASP A 125 0.89 -11.17 6.33
CA ASP A 125 2.28 -11.20 6.80
C ASP A 125 3.25 -10.50 5.83
N GLY A 126 2.76 -9.45 5.18
CA GLY A 126 3.57 -8.60 4.31
C GLY A 126 4.82 -8.04 5.02
N PRO A 127 5.78 -7.49 4.24
CA PRO A 127 7.04 -6.97 4.77
C PRO A 127 6.90 -6.06 5.99
N PHE A 128 5.87 -5.21 6.02
CA PHE A 128 5.63 -4.31 7.15
C PHE A 128 4.85 -4.96 8.28
N CYS A 129 3.99 -5.94 8.00
CA CYS A 129 3.27 -6.73 9.00
C CYS A 129 4.10 -7.81 9.71
N ARG A 130 5.36 -8.01 9.31
CA ARG A 130 6.23 -8.99 9.98
C ARG A 130 6.54 -8.56 11.41
N LYS A 131 6.35 -9.48 12.38
CA LYS A 131 6.67 -9.30 13.80
C LYS A 131 5.98 -8.10 14.45
N LEU A 132 4.74 -7.80 14.06
CA LEU A 132 3.98 -6.67 14.62
C LEU A 132 3.80 -6.75 16.13
N GLY A 133 3.53 -7.94 16.67
CA GLY A 133 3.41 -8.12 18.12
C GLY A 133 4.67 -7.74 18.89
N GLU A 134 5.86 -8.11 18.38
CA GLU A 134 7.15 -7.73 18.99
C GLU A 134 7.35 -6.20 18.91
N LYS A 135 7.20 -5.62 17.72
CA LYS A 135 7.37 -4.17 17.50
C LYS A 135 6.39 -3.34 18.33
N ALA A 136 5.16 -3.80 18.47
CA ALA A 136 4.16 -3.11 19.29
C ALA A 136 4.57 -3.08 20.77
N ARG A 137 5.07 -4.22 21.30
CA ARG A 137 5.55 -4.30 22.69
C ARG A 137 6.78 -3.42 22.94
N GLU A 138 7.71 -3.36 22.00
CA GLU A 138 8.87 -2.46 22.05
C GLU A 138 8.45 -0.98 22.14
N LEU A 139 7.30 -0.64 21.55
CA LEU A 139 6.72 0.71 21.56
C LEU A 139 5.74 0.94 22.73
N GLY A 140 5.60 -0.01 23.66
CA GLY A 140 4.66 0.10 24.79
C GLY A 140 3.18 -0.02 24.40
N ILE A 141 2.88 -0.48 23.18
CA ILE A 141 1.51 -0.70 22.70
C ILE A 141 1.02 -2.03 23.26
N ASN A 142 -0.17 -2.03 23.87
CA ASN A 142 -0.78 -3.25 24.42
C ASN A 142 -1.20 -4.20 23.29
N ALA A 143 -0.33 -5.16 22.97
CA ALA A 143 -0.55 -6.18 21.96
C ALA A 143 -0.98 -7.50 22.61
N PRO A 144 -1.91 -8.25 21.98
CA PRO A 144 -2.25 -9.61 22.39
C PRO A 144 -1.02 -10.52 22.55
N VAL A 145 -1.10 -11.49 23.46
CA VAL A 145 0.01 -12.42 23.77
C VAL A 145 0.40 -13.25 22.54
N ASP A 146 -0.59 -13.65 21.75
CA ASP A 146 -0.47 -14.32 20.46
C ASP A 146 -0.08 -13.37 19.31
N GLY A 147 0.02 -12.06 19.58
CA GLY A 147 0.46 -11.04 18.62
C GLY A 147 -0.47 -10.85 17.43
N THR A 148 -1.66 -11.44 17.47
CA THR A 148 -2.61 -11.48 16.35
C THR A 148 -3.99 -11.05 16.84
N ASP A 149 -4.48 -9.94 16.34
CA ASP A 149 -5.86 -9.52 16.57
C ASP A 149 -6.76 -10.19 15.51
N LYS A 150 -7.58 -11.16 15.94
CA LYS A 150 -8.46 -11.92 15.05
C LYS A 150 -9.44 -11.01 14.31
N SER A 151 -9.98 -9.99 14.99
CA SER A 151 -10.91 -9.03 14.37
C SER A 151 -10.22 -8.30 13.23
N PHE A 152 -9.00 -7.83 13.47
CA PHE A 152 -8.20 -7.17 12.43
C PHE A 152 -7.92 -8.09 11.25
N VAL A 153 -7.59 -9.37 11.48
CA VAL A 153 -7.31 -10.32 10.40
C VAL A 153 -8.56 -10.55 9.52
N ASP A 154 -9.74 -10.64 10.12
CA ASP A 154 -10.99 -10.85 9.39
C ASP A 154 -11.39 -9.58 8.61
N ASP A 155 -11.22 -8.39 9.19
CA ASP A 155 -11.43 -7.11 8.49
C ASP A 155 -10.45 -6.95 7.32
N ALA A 156 -9.18 -7.27 7.52
CA ALA A 156 -8.14 -7.20 6.50
C ALA A 156 -8.43 -8.15 5.32
N ARG A 157 -8.93 -9.36 5.61
CA ARG A 157 -9.35 -10.33 4.59
C ARG A 157 -10.54 -9.82 3.78
N SER A 158 -11.54 -9.28 4.46
CA SER A 158 -12.75 -8.73 3.83
C SER A 158 -12.41 -7.54 2.94
N PHE A 159 -11.53 -6.65 3.41
CA PHE A 159 -11.03 -5.54 2.62
C PHE A 159 -10.26 -6.00 1.37
N LEU A 160 -9.38 -7.00 1.51
CA LEU A 160 -8.62 -7.53 0.38
C LEU A 160 -9.50 -8.25 -0.64
N GLU A 161 -10.55 -8.92 -0.19
CA GLU A 161 -11.56 -9.51 -1.08
C GLU A 161 -12.21 -8.44 -1.95
N LEU A 162 -12.78 -7.42 -1.32
CA LEU A 162 -13.39 -6.29 -2.04
C LEU A 162 -12.40 -5.61 -2.98
N LEU A 163 -11.15 -5.44 -2.57
CA LEU A 163 -10.11 -4.84 -3.41
C LEU A 163 -9.78 -5.71 -4.63
N ILE A 164 -9.60 -7.02 -4.42
CA ILE A 164 -9.31 -7.98 -5.49
C ILE A 164 -10.47 -8.00 -6.49
N ASP A 165 -11.71 -8.03 -6.00
CA ASP A 165 -12.91 -8.04 -6.83
C ASP A 165 -13.00 -6.74 -7.64
N ASN A 166 -12.80 -5.58 -7.00
CA ASN A 166 -12.77 -4.29 -7.69
C ASN A 166 -11.69 -4.19 -8.78
N ILE A 167 -10.49 -4.70 -8.52
CA ILE A 167 -9.41 -4.70 -9.53
C ILE A 167 -9.76 -5.65 -10.67
N SER A 168 -10.28 -6.83 -10.34
CA SER A 168 -10.65 -7.85 -11.33
C SER A 168 -11.79 -7.35 -12.22
N GLU A 169 -12.89 -6.84 -11.64
CA GLU A 169 -14.01 -6.29 -12.41
C GLU A 169 -13.60 -5.14 -13.32
N ARG A 170 -12.80 -4.19 -12.82
CA ARG A 170 -12.37 -3.02 -13.62
C ARG A 170 -11.48 -3.41 -14.80
N LEU A 171 -10.72 -4.49 -14.68
CA LEU A 171 -9.78 -4.95 -15.71
C LEU A 171 -10.38 -6.04 -16.61
N GLU A 172 -11.37 -6.81 -16.13
CA GLU A 172 -12.17 -7.71 -16.96
C GLU A 172 -13.12 -6.96 -17.90
N GLN A 173 -13.66 -5.82 -17.45
CA GLN A 173 -14.38 -4.89 -18.33
C GLN A 173 -13.48 -4.37 -19.47
N GLN A 174 -12.16 -4.41 -19.27
CA GLN A 174 -11.15 -4.01 -20.24
C GLN A 174 -10.65 -5.27 -20.98
N SER A 175 -11.53 -5.93 -21.76
CA SER A 175 -11.14 -7.03 -22.67
C SER A 175 -9.92 -6.68 -23.55
N ILE A 176 -9.66 -5.39 -23.72
CA ILE A 176 -8.47 -4.83 -24.35
C ILE A 176 -7.16 -5.32 -23.71
N VAL A 177 -7.04 -5.47 -22.39
CA VAL A 177 -5.77 -5.83 -21.72
C VAL A 177 -5.32 -7.25 -22.07
N THR A 178 -6.23 -8.21 -22.05
CA THR A 178 -5.94 -9.59 -22.48
C THR A 178 -5.70 -9.66 -24.00
N LYS A 179 -6.41 -8.84 -24.78
CA LYS A 179 -6.25 -8.79 -26.24
C LYS A 179 -4.96 -8.10 -26.70
N LEU A 180 -4.39 -7.19 -25.91
CA LEU A 180 -3.10 -6.55 -26.21
C LEU A 180 -1.93 -7.54 -26.17
N SER A 181 -2.14 -8.75 -25.65
CA SER A 181 -1.14 -9.83 -25.68
C SER A 181 -0.74 -10.24 -27.11
N ILE A 182 -1.52 -9.91 -28.15
CA ILE A 182 -1.13 -10.11 -29.56
C ILE A 182 0.11 -9.31 -29.97
N LEU A 183 0.43 -8.24 -29.25
CA LEU A 183 1.60 -7.44 -29.53
C LEU A 183 2.88 -8.12 -29.01
N ASP A 184 2.75 -9.20 -28.23
CA ASP A 184 3.87 -10.00 -27.75
C ASP A 184 4.30 -11.04 -28.80
N LEU A 185 5.12 -10.61 -29.76
CA LEU A 185 5.68 -11.48 -30.79
C LEU A 185 6.53 -12.64 -30.23
N ARG A 186 6.94 -12.59 -28.95
CA ARG A 186 7.64 -13.70 -28.28
C ARG A 186 6.75 -14.93 -28.08
N LYS A 187 5.42 -14.76 -28.11
CA LYS A 187 4.44 -15.85 -28.00
C LYS A 187 4.11 -16.51 -29.34
N ALA A 188 4.55 -15.95 -30.46
CA ALA A 188 4.28 -16.50 -31.78
C ALA A 188 5.20 -17.71 -32.06
N SER A 189 4.62 -18.87 -32.37
CA SER A 189 5.39 -20.01 -32.88
C SER A 189 5.72 -19.82 -34.36
N ASN A 190 6.95 -20.15 -34.77
CA ASN A 190 7.43 -19.98 -36.16
C ASN A 190 6.53 -20.63 -37.23
N SER A 191 5.77 -21.66 -36.87
CA SER A 191 4.83 -22.39 -37.72
C SER A 191 3.47 -21.71 -37.93
N SER A 192 3.14 -20.65 -37.19
CA SER A 192 1.77 -20.10 -37.10
C SER A 192 1.68 -18.58 -37.22
N LEU A 193 2.79 -17.89 -37.56
CA LEU A 193 2.86 -16.42 -37.64
C LEU A 193 1.78 -15.80 -38.52
N GLN A 194 1.41 -16.48 -39.62
CA GLN A 194 0.40 -16.01 -40.56
C GLN A 194 -1.03 -15.94 -39.98
N PHE A 195 -1.28 -16.61 -38.84
CA PHE A 195 -2.58 -16.63 -38.17
C PHE A 195 -2.52 -16.08 -36.73
N TYR A 196 -1.34 -15.64 -36.27
CA TYR A 196 -1.14 -15.18 -34.90
C TYR A 196 -1.90 -13.86 -34.66
N GLY A 197 -2.75 -13.85 -33.64
CA GLY A 197 -3.47 -12.64 -33.21
C GLY A 197 -4.65 -12.22 -34.10
N ILE A 198 -5.06 -13.01 -35.10
CA ILE A 198 -6.16 -12.63 -36.00
C ILE A 198 -7.50 -12.55 -35.25
N SER A 199 -7.80 -13.51 -34.36
CA SER A 199 -9.07 -13.53 -33.62
C SER A 199 -9.16 -12.33 -32.67
N GLU A 200 -8.09 -12.10 -31.94
CA GLU A 200 -7.96 -11.03 -30.96
C GLU A 200 -7.92 -9.65 -31.64
N ALA A 201 -7.31 -9.53 -32.82
CA ALA A 201 -7.33 -8.30 -33.63
C ALA A 201 -8.73 -7.96 -34.14
N VAL A 202 -9.50 -8.96 -34.60
CA VAL A 202 -10.91 -8.78 -34.99
C VAL A 202 -11.74 -8.33 -33.80
N GLU A 203 -11.55 -8.94 -32.63
CA GLU A 203 -12.25 -8.55 -31.42
C GLU A 203 -11.84 -7.18 -30.86
N LEU A 204 -10.59 -6.75 -31.06
CA LEU A 204 -10.13 -5.39 -30.76
C LEU A 204 -10.76 -4.37 -31.69
N ALA A 205 -10.84 -4.67 -32.99
CA ALA A 205 -11.47 -3.79 -33.97
C ALA A 205 -12.95 -3.56 -33.64
N VAL A 206 -13.67 -4.61 -33.24
CA VAL A 206 -15.07 -4.51 -32.79
C VAL A 206 -15.19 -3.68 -31.50
N PHE A 207 -14.24 -3.81 -30.58
CA PHE A 207 -14.24 -3.03 -29.34
C PHE A 207 -13.95 -1.54 -29.55
N LEU A 208 -13.02 -1.19 -30.45
CA LEU A 208 -12.63 0.19 -30.75
C LEU A 208 -13.63 0.96 -31.63
N HIS A 209 -14.59 0.26 -32.25
CA HIS A 209 -15.64 0.86 -33.08
C HIS A 209 -17.00 0.97 -32.36
N ARG A 210 -17.05 0.65 -31.06
CA ARG A 210 -18.17 0.96 -30.16
C ARG A 210 -17.90 2.23 -29.36
#